data_AF-A0A920PPR5-F1
#
_entry.id   AF-A0A920PPR5-F1
#
_cell.length_a   1.000
_cell.length_b   1.000
_cell.length_c   1.000
_cell.angle_alpha   90.00
_cell.angle_beta   90.00
_cell.angle_gamma   90.00
#
_symmetry.space_group_name_H-M   'P 1'
#
loop_
_entity.id
_entity.type
_entity.pdbx_description
1 polymer ?
#
loop_
_entity_poly.entity_id
_entity_poly.type
_entity_poly.pdbx_seq_one_letter_code
_entity_poly.pdbx_strand_id
1 'polypeptide(L)'
;MGTGLSGGPYEARIYAGNADLDIWHQLSSLTGPVCSLGADPVLRGSWPPAFLNRAVHAELGLAYRCVAETTHLMQIERPAAVAAELLDFIARSDINPVRALPDHS
;
A
#
# COMPACT_ATOMS: atom_id res chain seq x y z
N MET A 1 22.38 2.51 -34.61
CA MET A 1 22.95 2.73 -33.26
C MET A 1 22.12 3.83 -32.62
N GLY A 2 21.11 3.47 -31.84
CA GLY A 2 20.12 4.39 -31.28
C GLY A 2 19.96 4.10 -29.79
N THR A 3 20.29 5.12 -29.00
CA THR A 3 20.19 5.29 -27.55
C THR A 3 18.93 4.65 -26.96
N GLY A 4 19.01 3.77 -25.97
CA GLY A 4 19.49 4.08 -24.62
C GLY A 4 18.26 4.12 -23.71
N LEU A 5 18.05 3.03 -22.96
CA LEU A 5 16.88 2.73 -22.13
C LEU A 5 16.43 3.92 -21.26
N SER A 6 15.17 4.34 -21.42
CA SER A 6 14.56 5.49 -20.74
C SER A 6 14.27 5.29 -19.23
N GLY A 7 14.76 4.21 -18.61
CA GLY A 7 14.49 3.87 -17.20
C GLY A 7 15.49 4.43 -16.18
N GLY A 8 16.70 4.77 -16.60
CA GLY A 8 17.82 5.11 -15.70
C GLY A 8 17.55 6.17 -14.62
N PRO A 9 16.96 7.35 -14.94
CA PRO A 9 16.79 8.41 -13.95
C PRO A 9 15.63 8.15 -12.96
N TYR A 10 14.63 7.36 -13.33
CA TYR A 10 13.54 6.98 -12.40
C TYR A 10 14.01 5.92 -11.41
N GLU A 11 14.74 4.92 -11.91
CA GLU A 11 15.32 3.85 -11.09
C GLU A 11 16.39 4.41 -10.14
N ALA A 12 17.24 5.32 -10.61
CA ALA A 12 18.25 5.98 -9.77
C ALA A 12 17.64 6.76 -8.59
N ARG A 13 16.45 7.35 -8.74
CA ARG A 13 15.74 8.00 -7.63
C ARG A 13 15.17 7.02 -6.61
N ILE A 14 14.76 5.83 -7.05
CA ILE A 14 14.34 4.76 -6.13
C ILE A 14 15.54 4.33 -5.28
N TYR A 15 16.71 4.11 -5.89
CA TYR A 15 17.92 3.77 -5.15
C TYR A 15 18.41 4.90 -4.22
N ALA A 16 18.36 6.15 -4.68
CA ALA A 16 18.71 7.31 -3.87
C ALA A 16 17.75 7.48 -2.67
N GLY A 17 16.46 7.27 -2.87
CA GLY A 17 15.46 7.30 -1.79
C GLY A 17 15.59 6.11 -0.83
N ASN A 18 15.92 4.92 -1.32
CA ASN A 18 16.18 3.74 -0.47
C ASN A 18 17.45 3.88 0.38
N ALA A 19 18.41 4.71 -0.07
CA ALA A 19 19.59 5.05 0.74
C ALA A 19 19.24 6.00 1.89
N ASP A 20 18.15 6.76 1.74
CA ASP A 20 17.61 7.64 2.76
C ASP A 20 16.61 6.85 3.64
N LEU A 21 17.13 6.21 4.70
CA LEU A 21 16.40 5.27 5.56
C LEU A 21 15.34 5.94 6.48
N ASP A 22 14.93 7.16 6.18
CA ASP A 22 14.07 7.99 7.03
C ASP A 22 12.55 7.78 6.80
N ILE A 23 12.18 6.93 5.84
CA ILE A 23 10.77 6.66 5.49
C ILE A 23 9.95 6.25 6.72
N TRP A 24 10.53 5.50 7.65
CA TRP A 24 9.85 5.05 8.87
C TRP A 24 9.42 6.22 9.77
N HIS A 25 10.27 7.22 9.95
CA HIS A 25 9.93 8.42 10.71
C HIS A 25 8.91 9.27 9.96
N GLN A 26 9.04 9.37 8.63
CA GLN A 26 8.10 10.14 7.81
C GLN A 26 6.69 9.58 7.84
N LEU A 27 6.52 8.25 7.92
CA LEU A 27 5.21 7.61 8.05
C LEU A 27 4.44 8.12 9.28
N SER A 28 5.13 8.37 10.39
CA SER A 28 4.51 8.90 11.62
C SER A 28 4.04 10.37 11.48
N SER A 29 4.56 11.09 10.49
CA SER A 29 4.21 12.49 10.22
C SER A 29 3.01 12.67 9.29
N LEU A 30 2.48 11.56 8.73
CA LEU A 30 1.33 11.62 7.82
C LEU A 30 0.12 12.20 8.56
N THR A 31 -0.55 13.15 7.91
CA THR A 31 -1.75 13.80 8.42
C THR A 31 -2.96 13.39 7.59
N GLY A 32 -4.12 13.25 8.25
CA GLY A 32 -5.36 12.81 7.62
C GLY A 32 -5.61 11.29 7.76
N PRO A 33 -6.69 10.79 7.14
CA PRO A 33 -7.05 9.38 7.21
C PRO A 33 -6.02 8.54 6.44
N VAL A 34 -5.24 7.73 7.17
CA VAL A 34 -4.27 6.78 6.60
C VAL A 34 -4.50 5.42 7.23
N CYS A 35 -4.55 4.38 6.39
CA CYS A 35 -4.66 3.00 6.82
C CYS A 35 -3.83 2.10 5.90
N SER A 36 -2.97 1.27 6.48
CA SER A 36 -2.28 0.21 5.74
C SER A 36 -3.20 -0.99 5.58
N LEU A 37 -3.36 -1.47 4.35
CA LEU A 37 -4.04 -2.74 4.05
C LEU A 37 -2.99 -3.77 3.64
N GLY A 38 -2.88 -4.85 4.40
CA GLY A 38 -1.87 -5.89 4.18
C GLY A 38 -2.44 -7.28 3.95
N ALA A 39 -1.59 -8.12 3.37
CA ALA A 39 -1.80 -9.56 3.28
C ALA A 39 -1.62 -10.25 4.63
N ASP A 40 -1.96 -11.53 4.70
CA ASP A 40 -1.90 -12.33 5.91
C ASP A 40 -0.46 -12.54 6.39
N PRO A 41 -0.05 -12.06 7.57
CA PRO A 41 1.32 -12.23 8.06
C PRO A 41 1.60 -13.62 8.64
N VAL A 42 0.57 -14.45 8.88
CA VAL A 42 0.76 -15.80 9.45
C VAL A 42 0.66 -16.92 8.40
N LEU A 43 0.28 -16.58 7.16
CA LEU A 43 0.22 -17.53 6.07
C LEU A 43 1.62 -18.08 5.72
N ARG A 44 1.71 -19.38 5.47
CA ARG A 44 2.95 -19.99 5.00
C ARG A 44 3.28 -19.43 3.62
N GLY A 45 4.47 -18.85 3.48
CA GLY A 45 4.90 -18.22 2.23
C GLY A 45 4.55 -16.73 2.14
N SER A 46 4.16 -16.09 3.25
CA SER A 46 4.01 -14.64 3.29
C SER A 46 5.33 -13.93 2.99
N TRP A 47 5.21 -12.88 2.17
CA TRP A 47 6.34 -12.08 1.72
C TRP A 47 6.58 -10.91 2.69
N PRO A 48 7.78 -10.32 2.69
CA PRO A 48 8.15 -9.20 3.56
C PRO A 48 7.09 -8.10 3.75
N PRO A 49 6.30 -7.69 2.73
CA PRO A 49 5.27 -6.67 2.89
C PRO A 49 4.17 -7.01 3.91
N ALA A 50 3.83 -8.29 4.13
CA ALA A 50 2.82 -8.69 5.11
C ALA A 50 3.27 -8.40 6.54
N PHE A 51 4.55 -8.66 6.84
CA PHE A 51 5.15 -8.37 8.14
C PHE A 51 5.37 -6.87 8.35
N LEU A 52 5.77 -6.17 7.28
CA LEU A 52 6.01 -4.73 7.28
C LEU A 52 4.77 -3.95 7.74
N ASN A 53 3.60 -4.22 7.14
CA ASN A 53 2.37 -3.51 7.49
C ASN A 53 1.96 -3.71 8.95
N ARG A 54 2.16 -4.92 9.48
CA ARG A 54 1.92 -5.22 10.90
C ARG A 54 2.91 -4.50 11.82
N ALA A 55 4.19 -4.43 11.44
CA ALA A 55 5.22 -3.73 12.21
C ALA A 55 4.95 -2.21 12.25
N VAL A 56 4.61 -1.61 11.10
CA VAL A 56 4.23 -0.19 11.01
C VAL A 56 3.08 0.14 11.96
N HIS A 57 2.06 -0.71 12.02
CA HIS A 57 0.97 -0.56 12.98
C HIS A 57 1.45 -0.63 14.43
N ALA A 58 2.23 -1.67 14.76
CA ALA A 58 2.68 -1.92 16.12
C ALA A 58 3.62 -0.82 16.64
N GLU A 59 4.46 -0.25 15.77
CA GLU A 59 5.50 0.71 16.15
C GLU A 59 5.05 2.17 16.02
N LEU A 60 4.26 2.50 14.99
CA LEU A 60 3.89 3.88 14.67
C LEU A 60 2.42 4.19 14.98
N GLY A 61 1.62 3.20 15.39
CA GLY A 61 0.20 3.37 15.71
C GLY A 61 -0.71 3.66 14.52
N LEU A 62 -0.19 3.60 13.30
CA LEU A 62 -0.97 3.78 12.07
C LEU A 62 -2.03 2.69 11.94
N ALA A 63 -3.23 3.04 11.48
CA ALA A 63 -4.31 2.08 11.32
C ALA A 63 -3.92 0.97 10.35
N TYR A 64 -4.29 -0.27 10.66
CA TYR A 64 -3.98 -1.43 9.86
C TYR A 64 -5.18 -2.36 9.72
N ARG A 65 -5.29 -2.96 8.54
CA ARG A 65 -6.24 -4.02 8.20
C ARG A 65 -5.49 -5.13 7.46
N CYS A 66 -5.97 -6.35 7.67
CA CYS A 66 -5.38 -7.54 7.10
C CYS A 66 -6.44 -8.32 6.32
N VAL A 67 -6.13 -8.71 5.09
CA VAL A 67 -6.95 -9.67 4.35
C VAL A 67 -6.42 -11.07 4.63
N ALA A 68 -7.16 -11.85 5.42
CA ALA A 68 -6.74 -13.19 5.81
C ALA A 68 -6.64 -14.15 4.61
N GLU A 69 -5.76 -15.15 4.72
CA GLU A 69 -5.56 -16.20 3.72
C GLU A 69 -5.12 -15.65 2.35
N THR A 70 -4.38 -14.54 2.34
CA THR A 70 -3.80 -13.95 1.13
C THR A 70 -2.30 -13.75 1.23
N THR A 71 -1.65 -13.79 0.08
CA THR A 71 -0.25 -13.41 -0.11
C THR A 71 -0.15 -11.95 -0.55
N HIS A 72 1.03 -11.51 -0.99
CA HIS A 72 1.23 -10.18 -1.57
C HIS A 72 0.36 -9.91 -2.81
N LEU A 73 -0.26 -10.95 -3.39
CA LEU A 73 -1.21 -10.85 -4.50
C LEU A 73 -2.69 -10.75 -4.04
N MET A 74 -2.96 -10.29 -2.81
CA MET A 74 -4.30 -10.21 -2.21
C MET A 74 -5.38 -9.58 -3.11
N GLN A 75 -5.01 -8.61 -3.95
CA GLN A 75 -5.91 -7.94 -4.89
C GLN A 75 -6.43 -8.88 -5.98
N ILE A 76 -5.64 -9.88 -6.35
CA ILE A 76 -5.98 -10.92 -7.34
C ILE A 76 -6.66 -12.10 -6.64
N GLU A 77 -6.15 -12.50 -5.48
CA GLU A 77 -6.62 -13.67 -4.74
C GLU A 77 -8.01 -13.45 -4.12
N ARG A 78 -8.25 -12.27 -3.51
CA ARG A 78 -9.51 -11.91 -2.85
C ARG A 78 -9.95 -10.47 -3.17
N PRO A 79 -10.20 -10.14 -4.46
CA PRO A 79 -10.54 -8.77 -4.90
C PRO A 79 -11.74 -8.18 -4.15
N ALA A 80 -12.76 -8.99 -3.88
CA ALA A 80 -13.95 -8.53 -3.16
C ALA A 80 -13.66 -8.17 -1.70
N ALA A 81 -12.78 -8.92 -1.01
CA ALA A 81 -12.40 -8.64 0.37
C ALA A 81 -11.55 -7.36 0.45
N VAL A 82 -10.62 -7.18 -0.48
CA VAL A 82 -9.83 -5.94 -0.59
C VAL A 82 -10.74 -4.74 -0.87
N ALA A 83 -11.68 -4.88 -1.81
CA ALA A 83 -12.62 -3.81 -2.14
C ALA A 83 -13.52 -3.44 -0.95
N ALA A 84 -13.99 -4.45 -0.19
CA ALA A 84 -14.75 -4.22 1.02
C ALA A 84 -13.95 -3.39 2.03
N GLU A 85 -12.70 -3.75 2.35
CA GLU A 85 -11.85 -2.99 3.28
C GLU A 85 -11.58 -1.56 2.81
N LEU A 86 -11.42 -1.34 1.51
CA LEU A 86 -11.26 0.00 0.93
C LEU A 86 -12.53 0.84 1.09
N LEU A 87 -13.70 0.29 0.74
CA LEU A 87 -14.98 0.99 0.87
C LEU A 87 -15.29 1.29 2.33
N ASP A 88 -14.99 0.36 3.23
CA ASP A 88 -15.07 0.51 4.66
C ASP A 88 -14.16 1.64 5.18
N PHE A 89 -12.93 1.73 4.67
CA PHE A 89 -12.03 2.82 4.97
C PHE A 89 -12.59 4.17 4.50
N ILE A 90 -13.09 4.25 3.27
CA ILE A 90 -13.71 5.46 2.72
C ILE A 90 -14.92 5.87 3.56
N ALA A 91 -15.81 4.93 3.91
CA ALA A 91 -17.02 5.22 4.67
C ALA A 91 -16.74 5.72 6.10
N ARG A 92 -15.65 5.26 6.72
CA ARG A 92 -15.19 5.75 8.04
C ARG A 92 -14.36 7.02 7.95
N SER A 93 -13.93 7.40 6.75
CA SER A 93 -13.13 8.59 6.51
C SER A 93 -14.01 9.71 5.98
N ASP A 94 -13.61 10.96 6.18
CA ASP A 94 -14.27 12.11 5.54
C ASP A 94 -13.82 12.27 4.07
N ILE A 95 -13.67 11.14 3.35
CA ILE A 95 -13.24 11.10 1.95
C ILE A 95 -14.49 10.99 1.09
N ASN A 96 -14.75 12.01 0.28
CA ASN A 96 -15.80 11.95 -0.75
C ASN A 96 -15.19 11.45 -2.07
N PRO A 97 -15.46 10.21 -2.50
CA PRO A 97 -14.96 9.73 -3.78
C PRO A 97 -15.66 10.49 -4.92
N VAL A 98 -14.95 11.45 -5.52
CA VAL A 98 -15.40 12.06 -6.78
C VAL A 98 -15.54 10.95 -7.81
N ARG A 99 -16.75 10.80 -8.36
CA ARG A 99 -17.11 9.84 -9.40
C ARG A 99 -16.29 10.10 -10.67
N ALA A 100 -15.09 9.52 -10.73
CA ALA A 100 -14.22 9.55 -11.89
C ALA A 100 -14.35 8.23 -12.67
N LEU A 101 -15.43 8.10 -13.43
CA LEU A 101 -15.48 7.19 -14.58
C LEU A 101 -16.05 8.01 -15.75
N PRO A 102 -15.30 8.21 -16.84
CA PRO A 102 -15.87 8.81 -18.04
C PRO A 102 -16.98 7.91 -18.58
N ASP A 103 -18.09 8.54 -18.93
CA ASP A 103 -19.21 7.91 -19.61
C ASP A 103 -18.73 7.46 -21.00
N HIS A 104 -18.60 6.16 -21.22
CA HIS A 104 -18.33 5.60 -22.54
C HIS A 104 -19.68 5.25 -23.16
N SER A 105 -20.39 6.28 -23.62
CA SER A 105 -21.48 6.16 -24.58
C SER A 105 -20.96 6.31 -26.00
#